data_AF-A0A934SGL2-F1
#
_entry.id   AF-A0A934SGL2-F1
#
_cell.length_a   1.000
_cell.length_b   1.000
_cell.length_c   1.000
_cell.angle_alpha   90.00
_cell.angle_beta   90.00
_cell.angle_gamma   90.00
#
_symmetry.space_group_name_H-M   'P 1'
#
loop_
_entity.id
_entity.type
_entity.pdbx_description
1 polymer ?
#
loop_
_entity_poly.entity_id
_entity_poly.type
_entity_poly.pdbx_seq_one_letter_code
_entity_poly.pdbx_strand_id
1 'polypeptide(L)'
;MVDSGTFRLPTPRAERQQEQTRSSAEIVFFPVVAGVPVQPAVDEETRITAPATPGWRIILPRGGQVVPLAGALYIGRNPVRTADRPDAELVAVDDPAKSLSKTHALLEVDDDVLYVHDLDSTNGVYIVQPDASVVDVEPGRRAAVAAGAELELGEYVVRVERA
;
A
#
# COMPACT_ATOMS: atom_id res chain seq x y z
N MET A 1 -57.40 22.70 5.42
CA MET A 1 -56.10 22.21 5.92
C MET A 1 -55.17 22.10 4.74
N VAL A 2 -54.24 23.05 4.60
CA VAL A 2 -53.01 22.96 3.78
C VAL A 2 -51.94 22.32 4.69
N ASP A 3 -51.05 21.41 4.27
CA ASP A 3 -49.93 21.49 3.31
C ASP A 3 -49.51 20.02 3.00
N SER A 4 -49.57 19.45 1.78
CA SER A 4 -48.65 19.48 0.62
C SER A 4 -47.14 19.40 0.89
N GLY A 5 -46.51 18.24 0.68
CA GLY A 5 -45.11 18.20 0.22
C GLY A 5 -44.31 16.97 0.63
N THR A 6 -43.52 16.45 -0.34
CA THR A 6 -42.44 15.43 -0.22
C THR A 6 -42.94 13.99 -0.45
N PHE A 7 -42.52 13.23 -1.47
CA PHE A 7 -41.16 12.98 -1.95
C PHE A 7 -41.19 12.46 -3.40
N ARG A 8 -40.36 13.02 -4.29
CA ARG A 8 -40.14 12.53 -5.66
C ARG A 8 -38.91 11.62 -5.68
N LEU A 9 -39.09 10.38 -6.13
CA LEU A 9 -38.00 9.47 -6.47
C LEU A 9 -37.50 9.76 -7.90
N PRO A 10 -36.18 9.82 -8.14
CA PRO A 10 -35.62 9.62 -9.47
C PRO A 10 -35.04 8.20 -9.62
N THR A 11 -35.40 7.55 -10.72
CA THR A 11 -34.73 6.38 -11.33
C THR A 11 -34.20 6.82 -12.72
N PRO A 12 -33.42 5.99 -13.44
CA PRO A 12 -32.08 5.48 -13.15
C PRO A 12 -31.05 6.07 -14.16
N ARG A 13 -29.74 6.08 -13.86
CA ARG A 13 -28.72 6.56 -14.82
C ARG A 13 -27.97 5.40 -15.50
N ALA A 14 -28.38 5.19 -16.74
CA ALA A 14 -27.77 4.51 -17.89
C ALA A 14 -26.29 4.07 -17.79
N GLU A 15 -26.10 2.82 -18.20
CA GLU A 15 -24.91 2.24 -18.81
C GLU A 15 -24.29 3.16 -19.87
N ARG A 16 -22.95 3.22 -19.90
CA ARG A 16 -22.21 3.55 -21.12
C ARG A 16 -20.97 2.69 -21.23
N GLN A 17 -21.04 1.81 -22.22
CA GLN A 17 -19.95 1.14 -22.90
C GLN A 17 -19.01 2.18 -23.52
N GLN A 18 -17.70 2.00 -23.37
CA GLN A 18 -16.71 2.41 -24.37
C GLN A 18 -15.68 1.31 -24.51
N GLU A 19 -15.87 0.48 -25.54
CA GLU A 19 -14.79 -0.18 -26.25
C GLU A 19 -13.77 0.86 -26.71
N GLN A 20 -12.50 0.70 -26.33
CA GLN A 20 -11.40 1.37 -26.99
C GLN A 20 -10.40 0.31 -27.48
N THR A 21 -10.76 -0.20 -28.66
CA THR A 21 -9.91 -0.60 -29.78
C THR A 21 -8.39 -0.63 -29.54
N ARG A 22 -7.81 -1.82 -29.77
CA ARG A 22 -6.41 -2.09 -30.12
C ARG A 22 -5.81 -1.04 -31.05
N SER A 23 -4.57 -0.63 -30.78
CA SER A 23 -3.49 -0.23 -31.72
C SER A 23 -2.47 0.59 -30.91
N SER A 24 -1.14 0.49 -31.02
CA SER A 24 -0.18 -0.37 -31.72
C SER A 24 1.16 -0.10 -31.04
N ALA A 25 2.06 -1.08 -31.10
CA ALA A 25 3.41 -1.03 -30.57
C ALA A 25 4.25 0.13 -31.12
N GLU A 26 5.15 0.66 -30.27
CA GLU A 26 6.46 1.11 -30.73
C GLU A 26 7.52 0.60 -29.75
N ILE A 27 8.10 -0.55 -30.12
CA ILE A 27 9.28 -1.14 -29.50
C ILE A 27 10.48 -0.39 -30.04
N VAL A 28 11.21 0.34 -29.20
CA VAL A 28 12.51 0.90 -29.58
C VAL A 28 13.60 -0.08 -29.16
N PHE A 29 14.13 -0.75 -30.18
CA PHE A 29 15.26 -1.66 -30.18
C PHE A 29 16.57 -0.86 -30.00
N PHE A 30 17.43 -1.27 -29.06
CA PHE A 30 18.84 -0.84 -29.02
C PHE A 30 19.76 -2.04 -29.29
N PRO A 31 20.87 -1.85 -30.02
CA PRO A 31 21.56 -2.93 -30.71
C PRO A 31 22.35 -3.85 -29.78
N VAL A 32 22.26 -5.16 -30.06
CA VAL A 32 23.17 -6.21 -29.61
C VAL A 32 24.54 -6.00 -30.25
N VAL A 33 25.59 -5.94 -29.43
CA VAL A 33 26.96 -6.20 -29.87
C VAL A 33 27.31 -7.61 -29.42
N ALA A 34 27.55 -8.50 -30.39
CA ALA A 34 27.99 -9.87 -30.17
C ALA A 34 29.52 -9.97 -30.25
N GLY A 35 30.15 -10.68 -29.30
CA GLY A 35 31.57 -11.04 -29.32
C GLY A 35 32.02 -11.84 -28.09
N VAL A 36 31.91 -13.16 -28.16
CA VAL A 36 32.36 -14.24 -27.22
C VAL A 36 33.89 -14.53 -27.37
N PRO A 37 34.63 -15.30 -26.50
CA PRO A 37 34.19 -16.38 -25.60
C PRO A 37 34.89 -16.59 -24.22
N VAL A 38 34.22 -17.40 -23.38
CA VAL A 38 34.62 -18.31 -22.26
C VAL A 38 35.87 -18.07 -21.38
N GLN A 39 35.64 -18.10 -20.06
CA GLN A 39 36.48 -18.83 -19.09
C GLN A 39 35.59 -19.48 -18.02
N PRO A 40 35.73 -20.78 -17.69
CA PRO A 40 35.11 -21.36 -16.51
C PRO A 40 36.05 -21.17 -15.32
N ALA A 41 35.63 -20.44 -14.31
CA ALA A 41 36.25 -20.46 -13.00
C ALA A 41 35.13 -20.42 -11.96
N VAL A 42 34.93 -21.58 -11.35
CA VAL A 42 34.24 -21.75 -10.08
C VAL A 42 34.93 -20.87 -9.03
N ASP A 43 34.14 -20.10 -8.28
CA ASP A 43 34.22 -19.99 -6.82
C ASP A 43 33.07 -19.09 -6.32
N GLU A 44 32.56 -19.48 -5.15
CA GLU A 44 31.27 -19.12 -4.56
C GLU A 44 31.11 -17.62 -4.20
N GLU A 45 29.84 -17.20 -4.18
CA GLU A 45 29.34 -16.06 -3.41
C GLU A 45 29.77 -14.64 -3.83
N THR A 46 29.59 -14.27 -5.09
CA THR A 46 29.37 -12.86 -5.45
C THR A 46 27.96 -12.70 -6.01
N ARG A 47 26.99 -12.58 -5.10
CA ARG A 47 25.66 -12.11 -5.47
C ARG A 47 25.83 -10.67 -5.94
N ILE A 48 25.79 -10.47 -7.25
CA ILE A 48 25.57 -9.15 -7.86
C ILE A 48 24.18 -8.71 -7.38
N THR A 49 24.12 -7.96 -6.28
CA THR A 49 22.89 -7.28 -5.88
C THR A 49 22.64 -6.24 -6.96
N ALA A 50 21.69 -6.51 -7.86
CA ALA A 50 21.07 -5.49 -8.69
C ALA A 50 20.70 -4.31 -7.77
N PRO A 51 20.80 -3.04 -8.20
CA PRO A 51 20.42 -1.91 -7.36
C PRO A 51 19.00 -2.18 -6.85
N ALA A 52 18.83 -2.24 -5.53
CA ALA A 52 17.53 -2.43 -4.92
C ALA A 52 16.62 -1.32 -5.46
N THR A 53 15.53 -1.70 -6.12
CA THR A 53 14.44 -0.80 -6.49
C THR A 53 14.13 0.10 -5.30
N PRO A 54 13.87 1.41 -5.46
CA PRO A 54 13.57 2.28 -4.32
C PRO A 54 12.35 1.73 -3.56
N GLY A 55 12.62 1.11 -2.42
CA GLY A 55 11.61 0.43 -1.60
C GLY A 55 10.68 1.44 -0.93
N TRP A 56 9.69 0.94 -0.22
CA TRP A 56 8.91 1.75 0.70
C TRP A 56 9.52 1.66 2.10
N ARG A 57 9.22 2.65 2.93
CA ARG A 57 9.50 2.59 4.38
C ARG A 57 8.40 3.30 5.14
N ILE A 58 8.17 2.83 6.35
CA ILE A 58 7.31 3.52 7.32
C ILE A 58 8.16 4.09 8.45
N ILE A 59 7.74 5.23 8.98
CA ILE A 59 8.40 5.92 10.09
C ILE A 59 7.41 5.97 11.25
N LEU A 60 7.79 5.34 12.36
CA LEU A 60 6.98 5.30 13.57
C LEU A 60 7.15 6.60 14.38
N PRO A 61 6.08 7.13 15.00
CA PRO A 61 6.07 8.45 15.61
C PRO A 61 6.96 8.55 16.86
N ARG A 62 7.10 7.45 17.62
CA ARG A 62 7.90 7.42 18.85
C ARG A 62 9.34 7.05 18.54
N GLY A 63 10.22 8.05 18.51
CA GLY A 63 11.65 7.86 18.27
C GLY A 63 12.04 7.76 16.80
N GLY A 64 11.09 7.90 15.86
CA GLY A 64 11.38 7.94 14.43
C GLY A 64 11.91 6.61 13.88
N GLN A 65 11.55 5.48 14.49
CA GLN A 65 11.99 4.17 14.02
C GLN A 65 11.55 3.99 12.56
N VAL A 66 12.53 3.72 11.70
CA VAL A 66 12.31 3.47 10.27
C VAL A 66 12.20 1.96 10.07
N VAL A 67 11.11 1.52 9.46
CA VAL A 67 10.88 0.11 9.11
C VAL A 67 10.81 0.00 7.59
N PRO A 68 11.73 -0.75 6.95
CA PRO A 68 11.64 -1.05 5.52
C PRO A 68 10.35 -1.79 5.19
N LEU A 69 9.79 -1.51 4.02
CA LEU A 69 8.58 -2.15 3.54
C LEU A 69 8.79 -2.59 2.08
N ALA A 70 9.10 -3.87 1.91
CA ALA A 70 9.40 -4.46 0.60
C ALA A 70 8.26 -5.33 0.04
N GLY A 71 7.33 -5.76 0.89
CA GLY A 71 6.20 -6.61 0.52
C GLY A 71 5.01 -6.33 1.42
N ALA A 72 4.61 -7.31 2.23
CA ALA A 72 3.51 -7.19 3.17
C ALA A 72 3.99 -6.91 4.61
N LEU A 73 3.21 -6.16 5.38
CA LEU A 73 3.49 -5.84 6.79
C LEU A 73 2.18 -5.65 7.56
N TYR A 74 1.99 -6.44 8.61
CA TYR A 74 0.90 -6.25 9.57
C TYR A 74 1.34 -5.33 10.70
N ILE A 75 0.50 -4.35 11.02
CA ILE A 75 0.74 -3.40 12.11
C ILE A 75 -0.42 -3.44 13.12
N GLY A 76 -0.08 -3.30 14.40
CA GLY A 76 -1.05 -3.20 15.49
C GLY A 76 -0.38 -3.36 16.85
N ARG A 77 -1.16 -3.41 17.92
CA ARG A 77 -0.59 -3.52 19.29
C ARG A 77 -0.04 -4.92 19.62
N ASN A 78 -0.53 -5.95 18.92
CA ASN A 78 -0.06 -7.34 19.06
C ASN A 78 -0.44 -8.09 17.77
N PRO A 79 0.24 -7.76 16.65
CA PRO A 79 -0.16 -8.24 15.34
C PRO A 79 0.08 -9.74 15.23
N VAL A 80 -0.81 -10.40 14.51
CA VAL A 80 -0.75 -11.83 14.22
C VAL A 80 -0.69 -12.03 12.72
N ARG A 81 0.29 -12.82 12.28
CA ARG A 81 0.43 -13.26 10.89
C ARG A 81 -0.73 -14.18 10.53
N THR A 82 -1.29 -13.98 9.35
CA THR A 82 -2.37 -14.80 8.80
C THR A 82 -1.87 -15.61 7.61
N ALA A 83 -2.63 -16.64 7.21
CA ALA A 83 -2.19 -17.62 6.22
C ALA A 83 -2.20 -17.08 4.77
N ASP A 84 -2.93 -16.00 4.51
CA ASP A 84 -3.01 -15.27 3.24
C ASP A 84 -1.74 -14.48 2.92
N ARG A 85 -0.96 -14.09 3.93
CA ARG A 85 0.34 -13.42 3.80
C ARG A 85 1.36 -14.05 4.77
N PRO A 86 1.82 -15.27 4.48
CA PRO A 86 2.70 -16.04 5.37
C PRO A 86 4.10 -15.42 5.51
N ASP A 87 4.44 -14.47 4.67
CA ASP A 87 5.72 -13.77 4.53
C ASP A 87 5.66 -12.31 5.02
N ALA A 88 4.49 -11.80 5.42
CA ALA A 88 4.32 -10.43 5.91
C ALA A 88 5.16 -10.11 7.17
N GLU A 89 5.81 -8.97 7.24
CA GLU A 89 6.44 -8.55 8.49
C GLU A 89 5.40 -8.22 9.58
N LEU A 90 5.81 -8.30 10.85
CA LEU A 90 4.94 -7.95 11.99
C LEU A 90 5.54 -6.78 12.74
N VAL A 91 4.83 -5.65 12.76
CA VAL A 91 5.21 -4.46 13.52
C VAL A 91 4.26 -4.28 14.69
N ALA A 92 4.72 -4.72 15.86
CA ALA A 92 4.06 -4.44 17.13
C ALA A 92 4.41 -3.01 17.56
N VAL A 93 3.40 -2.19 17.82
CA VAL A 93 3.59 -0.83 18.31
C VAL A 93 3.04 -0.67 19.73
N ASP A 94 3.76 0.10 20.54
CA ASP A 94 3.29 0.48 21.87
C ASP A 94 2.23 1.58 21.75
N ASP A 95 1.00 1.21 22.08
CA ASP A 95 -0.18 2.07 22.02
C ASP A 95 -0.90 2.08 23.39
N PRO A 96 -0.43 2.92 24.33
CA PRO A 96 -1.00 3.00 25.68
C PRO A 96 -2.44 3.55 25.68
N ALA A 97 -2.82 4.32 24.66
CA ALA A 97 -4.19 4.79 24.46
C ALA A 97 -5.15 3.65 24.07
N LYS A 98 -4.61 2.49 23.65
CA LYS A 98 -5.37 1.33 23.16
C LYS A 98 -6.29 1.68 21.98
N SER A 99 -5.86 2.66 21.17
CA SER A 99 -6.49 3.07 19.93
C SER A 99 -6.31 2.05 18.79
N LEU A 100 -5.38 1.10 18.94
CA LEU A 100 -5.11 0.07 17.95
C LEU A 100 -5.74 -1.29 18.30
N SER A 101 -6.32 -1.94 17.29
CA SER A 101 -6.57 -3.38 17.27
C SER A 101 -5.28 -4.20 17.39
N LYS A 102 -5.42 -5.50 17.72
CA LYS A 102 -4.29 -6.44 17.81
C LYS A 102 -3.52 -6.48 16.50
N THR A 103 -4.21 -6.81 15.42
CA THR A 103 -3.80 -6.60 14.03
C THR A 103 -4.77 -5.55 13.48
N HIS A 104 -4.28 -4.37 13.11
CA HIS A 104 -5.12 -3.22 12.77
C HIS A 104 -5.17 -3.00 11.26
N ALA A 105 -4.01 -2.99 10.63
CA ALA A 105 -3.89 -2.78 9.20
C ALA A 105 -2.87 -3.73 8.58
N LEU A 106 -3.03 -3.98 7.28
CA LEU A 106 -2.03 -4.58 6.42
C LEU A 106 -1.53 -3.52 5.45
N LEU A 107 -0.22 -3.34 5.42
CA LEU A 107 0.49 -2.58 4.40
C LEU A 107 1.02 -3.57 3.36
N GLU A 108 0.81 -3.30 2.09
CA GLU A 108 1.22 -4.20 1.00
C GLU A 108 1.81 -3.39 -0.16
N VAL A 109 3.00 -3.75 -0.59
CA VAL A 109 3.59 -3.25 -1.84
C VAL A 109 3.24 -4.22 -2.96
N ASP A 110 2.48 -3.74 -3.94
CA ASP A 110 2.03 -4.47 -5.12
C ASP A 110 2.35 -3.61 -6.36
N ASP A 111 3.14 -4.14 -7.29
CA ASP A 111 3.65 -3.42 -8.47
C ASP A 111 4.24 -2.02 -8.15
N ASP A 112 5.05 -1.93 -7.09
CA ASP A 112 5.69 -0.70 -6.59
C ASP A 112 4.72 0.37 -6.01
N VAL A 113 3.43 0.06 -5.95
CA VAL A 113 2.41 0.88 -5.31
C VAL A 113 2.18 0.38 -3.90
N LEU A 114 2.21 1.30 -2.92
CA LEU A 114 1.83 0.98 -1.57
C LEU A 114 0.31 1.00 -1.42
N TYR A 115 -0.23 -0.07 -0.85
CA TYR A 115 -1.60 -0.18 -0.40
C TYR A 115 -1.67 -0.33 1.11
N VAL A 116 -2.74 0.21 1.69
CA VAL A 116 -3.15 -0.09 3.06
C VAL A 116 -4.54 -0.73 3.05
N HIS A 117 -4.72 -1.72 3.91
CA HIS A 117 -5.98 -2.41 4.15
C HIS A 117 -6.38 -2.22 5.60
N ASP A 118 -7.63 -1.82 5.84
CA ASP A 118 -8.23 -1.90 7.18
C ASP A 118 -8.70 -3.33 7.46
N LEU A 119 -8.18 -3.95 8.52
CA LEU A 119 -8.47 -5.32 8.93
C LEU A 119 -9.60 -5.39 9.97
N ASP A 120 -10.70 -4.67 9.69
CA ASP A 120 -11.86 -4.53 10.57
C ASP A 120 -11.45 -3.92 11.93
N SER A 121 -10.68 -2.84 11.85
CA SER A 121 -10.22 -2.12 13.03
C SER A 121 -11.37 -1.42 13.77
N THR A 122 -11.22 -1.25 15.08
CA THR A 122 -12.26 -0.61 15.89
C THR A 122 -12.36 0.90 15.66
N ASN A 123 -11.23 1.56 15.36
CA ASN A 123 -11.17 3.02 15.24
C ASN A 123 -10.97 3.51 13.81
N GLY A 124 -10.86 2.60 12.84
CA GLY A 124 -10.68 2.91 11.42
C GLY A 124 -9.24 3.19 11.02
N VAL A 125 -9.04 3.24 9.71
CA VAL A 125 -7.79 3.59 9.05
C VAL A 125 -8.06 4.75 8.10
N TYR A 126 -7.28 5.83 8.24
CA TYR A 126 -7.35 7.00 7.36
C TYR A 126 -6.00 7.27 6.71
N ILE A 127 -6.04 7.73 5.45
CA ILE A 127 -4.85 8.19 4.72
C ILE A 127 -4.94 9.70 4.60
N VAL A 128 -4.01 10.40 5.23
CA VAL A 128 -3.80 11.84 5.05
C VAL A 128 -2.75 12.02 3.96
N GLN A 129 -3.20 12.45 2.80
CA GLN A 129 -2.36 12.65 1.62
C GLN A 129 -1.47 13.89 1.79
N PRO A 130 -0.37 14.02 1.02
CA PRO A 130 0.48 15.22 1.05
C PRO A 130 -0.24 16.53 0.71
N ASP A 131 -1.36 16.46 -0.01
CA ASP A 131 -2.23 17.61 -0.32
C ASP A 131 -3.27 17.91 0.78
N ALA A 132 -3.14 17.25 1.94
CA ALA A 132 -4.05 17.29 3.08
C ALA A 132 -5.46 16.74 2.82
N SER A 133 -5.71 16.09 1.67
CA SER A 133 -6.93 15.31 1.50
C SER A 133 -6.91 14.07 2.39
N VAL A 134 -8.07 13.71 2.94
CA VAL A 134 -8.22 12.56 3.82
C VAL A 134 -9.07 11.51 3.13
N VAL A 135 -8.57 10.28 3.08
CA VAL A 135 -9.27 9.12 2.53
C VAL A 135 -9.56 8.14 3.67
N ASP A 136 -10.85 7.83 3.86
CA ASP A 136 -11.30 6.75 4.75
C ASP A 136 -11.13 5.40 4.04
N VAL A 137 -10.46 4.45 4.68
CA VAL A 137 -10.21 3.12 4.14
C VAL A 137 -11.27 2.18 4.65
N GLU A 138 -12.29 1.91 3.81
CA GLU A 138 -13.37 1.01 4.16
C GLU A 138 -12.85 -0.38 4.60
N PRO A 139 -13.30 -0.93 5.74
CA PRO A 139 -12.91 -2.26 6.21
C PRO A 139 -12.99 -3.34 5.12
N GLY A 140 -11.91 -4.13 4.99
CA GLY A 140 -11.81 -5.18 3.98
C GLY A 140 -11.54 -4.69 2.54
N ARG A 141 -11.41 -3.37 2.33
CA ARG A 141 -10.92 -2.77 1.08
C ARG A 141 -9.46 -2.35 1.22
N ARG A 142 -8.81 -2.15 0.07
CA ARG A 142 -7.48 -1.58 -0.02
C ARG A 142 -7.52 -0.21 -0.67
N ALA A 143 -6.71 0.71 -0.18
CA ALA A 143 -6.55 2.05 -0.73
C ALA A 143 -5.07 2.33 -1.01
N ALA A 144 -4.80 3.06 -2.11
CA ALA A 144 -3.44 3.42 -2.50
C ALA A 144 -2.91 4.56 -1.63
N VAL A 145 -1.65 4.45 -1.23
CA VAL A 145 -0.95 5.39 -0.36
C VAL A 145 0.14 6.09 -1.16
N ALA A 146 0.13 7.41 -1.19
CA ALA A 146 1.18 8.19 -1.83
C ALA A 146 2.42 8.28 -0.94
N ALA A 147 3.58 8.49 -1.55
CA ALA A 147 4.79 8.84 -0.80
C ALA A 147 4.61 10.19 -0.08
N GLY A 148 5.05 10.26 1.16
CA GLY A 148 4.86 11.43 2.03
C GLY A 148 3.51 11.47 2.73
N ALA A 149 2.62 10.51 2.49
CA ALA A 149 1.35 10.41 3.20
C ALA A 149 1.54 9.99 4.67
N GLU A 150 0.55 10.32 5.48
CA GLU A 150 0.36 9.86 6.84
C GLU A 150 -0.79 8.85 6.90
N LEU A 151 -0.59 7.77 7.66
CA LEU A 151 -1.60 6.77 7.95
C LEU A 151 -2.02 6.94 9.40
N GLU A 152 -3.27 7.32 9.61
CA GLU A 152 -3.88 7.39 10.93
C GLU A 152 -4.54 6.04 11.22
N LEU A 153 -3.93 5.28 12.13
CA LEU A 153 -4.41 3.99 12.59
C LEU A 153 -5.03 4.20 13.98
N GLY A 154 -6.33 4.46 14.04
CA GLY A 154 -6.92 5.09 15.22
C GLY A 154 -6.21 6.42 15.55
N GLU A 155 -5.57 6.51 16.72
CA GLU A 155 -4.79 7.70 17.12
C GLU A 155 -3.29 7.57 16.81
N TYR A 156 -2.86 6.43 16.25
CA TYR A 156 -1.47 6.15 15.98
C TYR A 156 -1.11 6.55 14.54
N VAL A 157 -0.34 7.62 14.38
CA VAL A 157 0.03 8.16 13.07
C VAL A 157 1.36 7.59 12.60
N VAL A 158 1.39 7.02 11.40
CA VAL A 158 2.58 6.47 10.75
C VAL A 158 2.86 7.25 9.47
N ARG A 159 4.11 7.68 9.28
CA ARG A 159 4.52 8.35 8.03
C ARG A 159 5.04 7.34 7.03
N VAL A 160 4.76 7.56 5.76
CA VAL A 160 5.17 6.70 4.65
C VAL A 160 6.10 7.46 3.73
N GLU A 161 7.24 6.86 3.36
CA GLU A 161 8.21 7.46 2.44
C GLU A 161 8.75 6.41 1.46
N ARG A 162 9.35 6.90 0.36
CA ARG A 162 10.24 6.09 -0.48
C ARG A 162 11.60 5.95 0.22
N ALA A 163 12.20 4.78 0.10
CA ALA A 163 13.49 4.41 0.69
C ALA A 163 14.67 4.94 -0.13
#